data_AF-A0A7C7DP07-F1
#
_entry.id   AF-A0A7C7DP07-F1
#
_cell.length_a   1.000
_cell.length_b   1.000
_cell.length_c   1.000
_cell.angle_alpha   90.00
_cell.angle_beta   90.00
_cell.angle_gamma   90.00
#
_symmetry.space_group_name_H-M   'P 1'
#
loop_
_entity.id
_entity.type
_entity.pdbx_description
1 polymer ?
#
loop_
_entity_poly.entity_id
_entity_poly.type
_entity_poly.pdbx_seq_one_letter_code
_entity_poly.pdbx_strand_id
1 'polypeptide(L)'
;AVAVGVPMAIQLANAGGAWDNAKKFIEAGNLGGKGTPVHAAAVIGDTVGDPFKDTAGPAMNILIKLMTVVSLVFAPLIGTLHEGLLRLFM
;
A
#
# COMPACT_ATOMS: atom_id res chain seq x y z
N ALA A 1 -11.98 -1.36 -6.52
CA ALA A 1 -10.53 -1.08 -6.38
C ALA A 1 -10.27 0.29 -5.75
N VAL A 2 -10.61 1.40 -6.41
CA VAL A 2 -10.28 2.78 -5.95
C VAL A 2 -10.76 3.07 -4.52
N ALA A 3 -12.05 2.86 -4.23
CA ALA A 3 -12.68 3.23 -2.95
C ALA A 3 -12.07 2.56 -1.71
N VAL A 4 -11.48 1.37 -1.88
CA VAL A 4 -10.83 0.62 -0.78
C VAL A 4 -9.30 0.77 -0.83
N GLY A 5 -8.73 0.73 -2.03
CA GLY A 5 -7.29 0.76 -2.23
C GLY A 5 -6.65 2.11 -1.90
N VAL A 6 -7.30 3.24 -2.21
CA VAL A 6 -6.72 4.57 -1.89
C VAL A 6 -6.62 4.81 -0.38
N PRO A 7 -7.69 4.62 0.43
CA PRO A 7 -7.57 4.73 1.89
C PRO A 7 -6.53 3.78 2.48
N MET A 8 -6.45 2.54 1.97
CA MET A 8 -5.47 1.55 2.40
C MET A 8 -4.03 1.99 2.10
N ALA A 9 -3.76 2.51 0.88
CA ALA A 9 -2.44 3.01 0.49
C ALA A 9 -1.95 4.11 1.44
N ILE A 10 -2.83 5.04 1.77
CA ILE A 10 -2.56 6.16 2.69
C ILE A 10 -2.30 5.63 4.10
N GLN A 11 -3.13 4.70 4.59
CA GLN A 11 -2.95 4.11 5.90
C GLN A 11 -1.59 3.40 6.05
N LEU A 12 -1.20 2.59 5.06
CA LEU A 12 0.07 1.85 5.07
C LEU A 12 1.27 2.82 5.06
N ALA A 13 1.25 3.83 4.20
CA ALA A 13 2.30 4.84 4.13
C ALA A 13 2.43 5.63 5.45
N ASN A 14 1.30 6.07 6.00
CA ASN A 14 1.29 6.87 7.23
C ASN A 14 1.68 6.04 8.46
N ALA A 15 1.20 4.80 8.57
CA ALA A 15 1.54 3.93 9.69
C ALA A 15 3.04 3.60 9.71
N GLY A 16 3.61 3.18 8.57
CA GLY A 16 5.04 2.90 8.48
C GLY A 16 5.90 4.14 8.72
N GLY A 17 5.51 5.29 8.15
CA GLY A 17 6.20 6.57 8.41
C GLY A 17 6.13 7.02 9.87
N ALA A 18 5.00 6.79 10.54
CA ALA A 18 4.85 7.10 11.96
C ALA A 18 5.76 6.23 12.83
N TRP A 19 5.87 4.93 12.55
CA TRP A 19 6.78 4.05 13.30
C TRP A 19 8.26 4.39 13.09
N ASP A 20 8.69 4.72 11.87
CA ASP A 20 10.06 5.18 11.61
C ASP A 20 10.37 6.48 12.36
N ASN A 21 9.44 7.45 12.31
CA ASN A 21 9.62 8.72 12.99
C ASN A 21 9.61 8.56 14.52
N ALA A 22 8.79 7.66 15.07
CA ALA A 22 8.82 7.34 16.48
C ALA A 22 10.17 6.73 16.91
N LYS A 23 10.71 5.80 16.12
CA LYS A 23 12.06 5.25 16.32
C LYS A 23 13.10 6.37 16.30
N LYS A 24 13.12 7.22 15.27
CA LYS A 24 14.06 8.37 15.15
C LYS A 24 13.94 9.35 16.33
N PHE A 25 12.73 9.59 16.82
CA PHE A 25 12.51 10.45 17.98
C PHE A 25 13.16 9.87 19.26
N ILE A 26 13.06 8.56 19.46
CA ILE A 26 13.73 7.87 20.57
C ILE A 26 15.24 7.87 20.38
N GLU A 27 15.72 7.65 19.15
CA GLU A 27 17.15 7.69 18.81
C GLU A 27 17.80 9.06 19.06
N ALA A 28 17.02 10.14 18.99
CA ALA A 28 17.43 11.50 19.34
C ALA A 28 17.52 11.74 20.87
N GLY A 29 17.22 10.73 21.70
CA GLY A 29 17.39 10.79 23.16
C GLY A 29 16.14 11.19 23.94
N ASN A 30 15.02 11.50 23.27
CA ASN A 30 13.82 12.03 23.92
C ASN A 30 13.09 11.03 24.84
N LEU A 31 13.41 9.74 24.73
CA LEU A 31 12.84 8.65 25.54
C LEU A 31 13.92 7.63 25.94
N GLY A 32 15.08 8.12 26.40
CA GLY A 32 16.17 7.29 26.91
C GLY A 32 17.23 6.88 25.89
N GLY A 33 16.98 7.10 24.59
CA GLY A 33 18.00 6.90 23.56
C GLY A 33 18.16 5.45 23.10
N LYS A 34 19.21 5.24 22.28
CA LYS A 34 19.53 3.94 21.66
C LYS A 34 19.88 2.86 22.69
N GLY A 35 19.51 1.62 22.41
CA GLY A 35 19.84 0.45 23.24
C GLY A 35 18.95 0.26 24.46
N THR A 36 17.96 1.13 24.66
CA THR A 36 16.94 0.96 25.70
C THR A 36 15.85 -0.02 25.26
N PRO A 37 15.08 -0.61 26.20
CA PRO A 37 13.92 -1.44 25.86
C PRO A 37 12.88 -0.69 25.00
N VAL A 38 12.74 0.62 25.22
CA VAL A 38 11.83 1.49 24.44
C VAL A 38 12.32 1.62 22.99
N HIS A 39 13.63 1.81 22.78
CA HIS A 39 14.23 1.82 21.45
C HIS A 39 14.04 0.48 20.73
N ALA A 40 14.28 -0.64 21.42
CA ALA A 40 14.08 -1.97 20.83
C ALA A 40 12.63 -2.19 20.37
N ALA A 41 11.64 -1.77 21.16
CA ALA A 41 10.23 -1.85 20.79
C ALA A 41 9.91 -0.98 19.54
N ALA A 42 10.49 0.22 19.46
CA ALA A 42 10.30 1.10 18.31
C ALA A 42 10.97 0.57 17.04
N VAL A 43 12.12 -0.11 17.15
CA VAL A 43 12.77 -0.81 16.03
C VAL A 43 11.87 -1.92 15.49
N ILE A 44 11.19 -2.68 16.36
CA ILE A 44 10.21 -3.69 15.91
C ILE A 44 9.06 -3.02 15.15
N GLY A 45 8.52 -1.92 15.68
CA GLY A 45 7.45 -1.17 15.01
C GLY A 45 7.86 -0.68 13.61
N ASP A 46 9.06 -0.12 13.47
CA ASP A 46 9.59 0.33 12.17
C ASP A 46 9.82 -0.85 11.21
N THR A 47 10.32 -1.98 11.71
CA THR A 47 10.53 -3.20 10.89
C THR A 47 9.20 -3.74 10.34
N VAL A 48 8.11 -3.66 11.10
CA VAL A 48 6.75 -3.97 10.63
C VAL A 48 6.26 -2.92 9.63
N GLY A 49 6.63 -1.66 9.84
CA GLY A 49 6.29 -0.52 8.99
C GLY A 49 7.03 -0.46 7.64
N ASP A 50 8.21 -1.07 7.52
CA ASP A 50 9.04 -1.02 6.31
C ASP A 50 8.31 -1.63 5.09
N PRO A 51 7.73 -2.85 5.14
CA PRO A 51 6.92 -3.35 4.05
C PRO A 51 5.68 -2.49 3.76
N PHE A 52 5.15 -1.78 4.74
CA PHE A 52 3.94 -0.96 4.56
C PHE A 52 4.27 0.33 3.79
N LYS A 53 5.29 1.08 4.21
CA LYS A 53 5.64 2.38 3.63
C LYS A 53 6.48 2.28 2.36
N ASP A 54 7.32 1.25 2.22
CA ASP A 54 8.28 1.15 1.11
C ASP A 54 7.87 0.16 0.02
N THR A 55 6.94 -0.76 0.32
CA THR A 55 6.50 -1.79 -0.65
C THR A 55 5.01 -1.72 -0.95
N ALA A 56 4.16 -2.09 0.01
CA ALA A 56 2.73 -2.28 -0.24
C ALA A 56 1.96 -0.97 -0.48
N GLY A 57 2.22 0.07 0.34
CA GLY A 57 1.57 1.38 0.23
C GLY A 57 1.82 2.03 -1.14
N PRO A 58 3.09 2.25 -1.54
CA PRO A 58 3.41 2.80 -2.86
C PRO A 58 2.90 1.95 -4.03
N ALA A 59 2.98 0.63 -3.95
CA ALA A 59 2.53 -0.28 -5.01
C ALA A 59 1.02 -0.19 -5.27
N MET A 60 0.22 0.09 -4.24
CA MET A 60 -1.24 0.20 -4.35
C MET A 60 -1.68 1.31 -5.32
N ASN A 61 -0.97 2.45 -5.33
CA ASN A 61 -1.27 3.56 -6.22
C ASN A 61 -1.00 3.19 -7.69
N ILE A 62 0.10 2.49 -7.94
CA ILE A 62 0.45 1.98 -9.28
C ILE A 62 -0.59 0.95 -9.73
N LEU A 63 -0.94 0.01 -8.86
CA LEU A 63 -1.93 -1.04 -9.13
C LEU A 63 -3.26 -0.43 -9.61
N ILE A 64 -3.81 0.55 -8.88
CA ILE A 64 -5.08 1.20 -9.22
C ILE A 64 -5.01 1.89 -10.59
N LYS A 65 -3.91 2.58 -10.86
CA LYS A 65 -3.73 3.31 -12.12
C LYS A 65 -3.57 2.35 -13.31
N LEU A 66 -2.77 1.29 -13.14
CA LEU A 66 -2.57 0.28 -14.17
C LEU A 66 -3.85 -0.50 -14.47
N MET A 67 -4.59 -0.94 -13.46
CA MET A 67 -5.88 -1.60 -13.68
C MET A 67 -6.83 -0.72 -14.48
N THR A 68 -6.91 0.58 -14.15
CA THR A 68 -7.79 1.52 -14.86
C THR A 68 -7.40 1.65 -16.34
N VAL A 69 -6.11 1.80 -16.65
CA VAL A 69 -5.61 1.92 -18.03
C VAL A 69 -5.80 0.61 -18.80
N VAL A 70 -5.46 -0.54 -18.21
CA VAL A 70 -5.65 -1.85 -18.83
C VAL A 70 -7.14 -2.08 -19.13
N SER A 71 -8.04 -1.80 -18.19
CA SER A 71 -9.48 -1.92 -18.42
C SER A 71 -9.96 -1.03 -19.56
N LEU A 72 -9.48 0.23 -19.64
CA LEU A 72 -9.87 1.15 -20.71
C LEU A 72 -9.39 0.70 -22.09
N VAL A 73 -8.13 0.28 -22.20
CA VAL A 73 -7.52 -0.16 -23.48
C VAL A 73 -8.22 -1.41 -24.01
N PHE A 74 -8.55 -2.36 -23.14
CA PHE A 74 -9.16 -3.64 -23.53
C PHE A 74 -10.69 -3.63 -23.55
N ALA A 75 -11.35 -2.53 -23.18
CA ALA A 75 -12.81 -2.44 -23.12
C ALA A 75 -13.52 -2.88 -24.43
N PRO A 76 -13.09 -2.46 -25.64
CA PRO A 76 -13.76 -2.88 -26.87
C PRO A 76 -13.64 -4.39 -27.16
N LEU A 77 -12.47 -4.97 -26.85
CA LEU A 77 -12.22 -6.40 -27.02
C LEU A 77 -13.11 -7.22 -26.06
N ILE A 78 -13.15 -6.83 -24.79
CA ILE A 78 -13.97 -7.49 -23.77
C ILE A 78 -15.45 -7.42 -24.16
N GLY A 79 -15.93 -6.27 -24.61
CA GLY A 79 -17.31 -6.10 -25.09
C GLY A 79 -17.64 -7.03 -26.26
N THR A 80 -16.75 -7.11 -27.25
CA THR A 80 -16.96 -7.97 -28.44
C THR A 80 -17.00 -9.46 -28.06
N LEU A 81 -16.09 -9.90 -27.17
CA LEU A 81 -16.06 -11.29 -26.70
C LEU A 81 -17.29 -11.63 -25.86
N HIS A 82 -17.77 -10.69 -25.05
CA HIS A 82 -18.98 -10.88 -24.24
C HIS A 82 -20.23 -11.07 -25.12
N GLU A 83 -20.42 -10.22 -26.12
CA GLU A 83 -21.52 -10.35 -27.09
C GLU A 83 -21.46 -11.67 -27.87
N GLY A 84 -20.25 -12.07 -28.30
CA GLY A 84 -20.04 -13.35 -28.97
C GLY A 84 -20.40 -14.55 -28.08
N LEU A 85 -20.07 -14.48 -26.79
CA LEU A 85 -20.41 -15.51 -25.82
C LEU A 85 -21.92 -15.62 -25.61
N LEU A 86 -22.61 -14.48 -25.45
CA LEU A 86 -24.06 -14.46 -25.26
C LEU A 86 -24.80 -15.10 -26.44
N ARG A 87 -24.38 -14.81 -27.67
CA ARG A 87 -24.96 -15.39 -28.90
C ARG A 87 -24.76 -16.90 -29.05
N LEU A 88 -23.82 -17.51 -28.33
CA LEU A 88 -23.56 -18.95 -28.40
C LEU A 88 -24.46 -19.74 -27.43
N PHE A 89 -24.90 -19.11 -26.34
CA PHE A 89 -25.62 -19.76 -25.24
C PHE A 89 -27.07 -19.29 -25.06
N MET A 90 -27.49 -18.25 -25.76
CA MET A 90 -28.89 -17.78 -25.86
C MET A 90 -29.41 -17.97 -27.27
#